data_AF-A0A1M2VJE9-F1
#
_entry.id   AF-A0A1M2VJE9-F1
#
_cell.length_a   1.000
_cell.length_b   1.000
_cell.length_c   1.000
_cell.angle_alpha   90.00
_cell.angle_beta   90.00
_cell.angle_gamma   90.00
#
_symmetry.space_group_name_H-M   'P 1'
#
loop_
_entity.id
_entity.type
_entity.pdbx_description
1 polymer ?
#
loop_
_entity_poly.entity_id
_entity_poly.type
_entity_poly.pdbx_seq_one_letter_code
_entity_poly.pdbx_strand_id
1 'polypeptide(L)'
;MASLARLTSLSTQTLSLLLERQRLQNLNSTSLHTPQIAKNLEQLRAGILAMEERDGRSEASRLLRSQHERMRGMLGPEADAAGAQRCEELQPPASSADPSTSSTPEPASPAAPAPPPARPTSSADSGYAPYTDDPEAGYTSQDMLLQQREIMDNQDVHLDNLSRSITRQRDISLQINDELDVHTGLLEGLDHDLDRTDSRLTSARRRLDRVAKGVKGNGAWKPCCRM
;
A
#
# COMPACT_ATOMS: atom_id res chain seq x y z
N MET A 1 0.26 19.58 15.02
CA MET A 1 1.24 18.45 14.95
C MET A 1 0.48 17.20 14.51
N ALA A 2 1.12 16.14 14.02
CA ALA A 2 0.39 14.90 13.71
C ALA A 2 0.16 14.10 14.99
N SER A 3 -1.09 13.99 15.46
CA SER A 3 -1.45 13.13 16.58
C SER A 3 -1.50 11.65 16.14
N LEU A 4 -1.31 10.73 17.09
CA LEU A 4 -1.36 9.28 16.83
C LEU A 4 -2.67 8.89 16.12
N ALA A 5 -3.80 9.45 16.57
CA ALA A 5 -5.12 9.20 15.98
C ALA A 5 -5.18 9.60 14.50
N ARG A 6 -4.53 10.71 14.11
CA ARG A 6 -4.42 11.16 12.70
C ARG A 6 -3.55 10.24 11.85
N LEU A 7 -2.52 9.64 12.42
CA LEU A 7 -1.70 8.65 11.70
C LEU A 7 -2.44 7.32 11.53
N THR A 8 -3.20 6.88 12.53
CA THR A 8 -4.03 5.68 12.43
C THR A 8 -5.15 5.85 11.39
N SER A 9 -5.88 6.98 11.39
CA SER A 9 -6.95 7.22 10.41
C SER A 9 -6.43 7.31 8.97
N LEU A 10 -5.33 8.04 8.77
CA LEU A 10 -4.65 8.13 7.48
C LEU A 10 -4.23 6.72 7.03
N SER A 11 -3.70 5.90 7.93
CA SER A 11 -3.33 4.52 7.59
C SER A 11 -4.52 3.62 7.22
N THR A 12 -5.68 3.75 7.88
CA THR A 12 -6.87 2.96 7.52
C THR A 12 -7.41 3.38 6.15
N GLN A 13 -7.32 4.67 5.82
CA GLN A 13 -7.70 5.20 4.53
C GLN A 13 -6.75 4.80 3.39
N THR A 14 -5.42 4.77 3.61
CA THR A 14 -4.50 4.22 2.61
C THR A 14 -4.76 2.74 2.34
N LEU A 15 -5.17 1.99 3.36
CA LEU A 15 -5.50 0.58 3.22
C LEU A 15 -6.76 0.38 2.35
N SER A 16 -7.83 1.16 2.55
CA SER A 16 -9.03 1.06 1.70
C SER A 16 -8.75 1.42 0.23
N LEU A 17 -7.95 2.47 -0.02
CA LEU A 17 -7.49 2.83 -1.37
C LEU A 17 -6.64 1.72 -2.03
N LEU A 18 -5.77 1.06 -1.26
CA LEU A 18 -4.96 -0.05 -1.75
C LEU A 18 -5.79 -1.31 -2.07
N LEU A 19 -6.81 -1.62 -1.25
CA LEU A 19 -7.72 -2.73 -1.53
C LEU A 19 -8.62 -2.47 -2.75
N GLU A 20 -9.13 -1.24 -2.93
CA GLU A 20 -9.87 -0.90 -4.15
C GLU A 20 -8.95 -0.96 -5.39
N ARG A 21 -7.68 -0.52 -5.29
CA ARG A 21 -6.69 -0.73 -6.37
C ARG A 21 -6.50 -2.22 -6.69
N GLN A 22 -6.36 -3.10 -5.69
CA GLN A 22 -6.25 -4.55 -5.91
C GLN A 22 -7.51 -5.13 -6.58
N ARG A 23 -8.71 -4.66 -6.18
CA ARG A 23 -9.99 -5.02 -6.80
C ARG A 23 -10.03 -4.62 -8.27
N LEU A 24 -9.54 -3.43 -8.62
CA LEU A 24 -9.46 -2.93 -9.99
C LEU A 24 -8.41 -3.68 -10.83
N GLN A 25 -7.26 -4.04 -10.24
CA GLN A 25 -6.25 -4.88 -10.90
C GLN A 25 -6.82 -6.26 -11.26
N ASN A 26 -7.65 -6.87 -10.40
CA ASN A 26 -8.34 -8.12 -10.69
C ASN A 26 -9.42 -7.99 -11.79
N LEU A 27 -9.77 -6.77 -12.20
CA LEU A 27 -10.66 -6.46 -13.32
C LEU A 27 -9.87 -5.91 -14.53
N ASN A 28 -8.54 -6.09 -14.56
CA ASN A 28 -7.61 -5.52 -15.54
C ASN A 28 -7.82 -4.02 -15.81
N SER A 29 -8.31 -3.29 -14.81
CA SER A 29 -8.66 -1.87 -14.91
C SER A 29 -7.58 -1.00 -14.29
N THR A 30 -7.29 0.14 -14.92
CA THR A 30 -6.35 1.14 -14.40
C THR A 30 -6.87 1.80 -13.13
N SER A 31 -5.97 2.14 -12.20
CA SER A 31 -6.31 2.83 -10.95
C SER A 31 -5.77 4.26 -10.92
N LEU A 32 -6.66 5.24 -10.83
CA LEU A 32 -6.31 6.65 -10.65
C LEU A 32 -5.85 7.00 -9.21
N HIS A 33 -5.97 6.09 -8.25
CA HIS A 33 -5.61 6.37 -6.85
C HIS A 33 -4.11 6.27 -6.53
N THR A 34 -3.28 5.66 -7.38
CA THR A 34 -1.82 5.50 -7.16
C THR A 34 -1.11 6.77 -6.66
N PRO A 35 -1.26 7.97 -7.28
CA PRO A 35 -0.62 9.20 -6.78
C PRO A 35 -1.17 9.70 -5.43
N GLN A 36 -2.43 9.42 -5.10
CA GLN A 36 -3.02 9.77 -3.80
C GLN A 36 -2.50 8.83 -2.70
N ILE A 37 -2.44 7.52 -2.99
CA ILE A 37 -1.85 6.51 -2.10
C ILE A 37 -0.39 6.88 -1.78
N ALA A 38 0.41 7.25 -2.79
CA ALA A 38 1.80 7.64 -2.59
C ALA A 38 1.95 8.89 -1.69
N LYS A 39 1.15 9.95 -1.92
CA LYS A 39 1.13 11.15 -1.06
C LYS A 39 0.77 10.82 0.38
N ASN A 40 -0.25 9.99 0.58
CA ASN A 40 -0.67 9.57 1.92
C ASN A 40 0.41 8.72 2.61
N LEU A 41 1.05 7.78 1.89
CA LEU A 41 2.17 7.00 2.42
C LEU A 41 3.33 7.90 2.86
N GLU A 42 3.66 8.95 2.11
CA GLU A 42 4.70 9.90 2.51
C GLU A 42 4.30 10.76 3.72
N GLN A 43 3.03 11.22 3.79
CA GLN A 43 2.51 11.91 4.98
C GLN A 43 2.53 11.01 6.22
N LEU A 44 2.18 9.74 6.08
CA LEU A 44 2.26 8.74 7.13
C LEU A 44 3.71 8.56 7.62
N ARG A 45 4.66 8.37 6.69
CA ARG A 45 6.10 8.27 6.97
C ARG A 45 6.60 9.50 7.72
N ALA A 46 6.33 10.70 7.22
CA ALA A 46 6.78 11.95 7.82
C ALA A 46 6.24 12.13 9.25
N GLY A 47 4.96 11.82 9.48
CA GLY A 47 4.36 11.91 10.81
C GLY A 47 4.82 10.81 11.77
N ILE A 48 5.10 9.59 11.29
CA ILE A 48 5.74 8.53 12.08
C ILE A 48 7.12 8.99 12.56
N LEU A 49 7.96 9.55 11.68
CA LEU A 49 9.28 10.05 12.05
C LEU A 49 9.20 11.18 13.09
N ALA A 50 8.31 12.16 12.90
CA ALA A 50 8.13 13.27 13.83
C ALA A 50 7.60 12.81 15.21
N MET A 51 6.76 11.77 15.25
CA MET A 51 6.30 11.14 16.50
C MET A 51 7.44 10.39 17.21
N GLU A 52 8.32 9.73 16.47
CA GLU A 52 9.48 9.02 17.04
C GLU A 52 10.59 9.95 17.53
N GLU A 53 10.75 11.12 16.92
CA GLU A 53 11.64 12.18 17.42
C GLU A 53 11.12 12.77 18.74
N ARG A 54 9.79 12.89 18.89
CA ARG A 54 9.13 13.46 20.07
C ARG A 54 9.07 12.47 21.25
N ASP A 55 8.47 11.30 21.03
CA ASP A 55 8.09 10.36 22.10
C ASP A 55 9.01 9.12 22.16
N GLY A 56 10.01 9.07 21.27
CA GLY A 56 10.85 7.89 21.06
C GLY A 56 10.13 6.79 20.29
N ARG A 57 10.82 5.65 20.11
CA ARG A 57 10.26 4.48 19.41
C ARG A 57 9.32 3.69 20.30
N SER A 58 8.09 4.15 20.41
CA SER A 58 6.98 3.48 21.08
C SER A 58 6.50 2.25 20.30
N GLU A 59 5.81 1.33 20.98
CA GLU A 59 5.14 0.19 20.32
C GLU A 59 4.14 0.65 19.24
N ALA A 60 3.46 1.78 19.45
CA ALA A 60 2.57 2.36 18.46
C ALA A 60 3.31 2.81 17.18
N SER A 61 4.51 3.38 17.30
CA SER A 61 5.29 3.82 16.14
C SER A 61 5.88 2.62 15.38
N ARG A 62 6.30 1.56 16.10
CA ARG A 62 6.71 0.27 15.52
C ARG A 62 5.59 -0.39 14.72
N LEU A 63 4.37 -0.43 15.27
CA LEU A 63 3.19 -0.97 14.58
C LEU A 63 2.90 -0.16 13.31
N LEU A 64 2.85 1.17 13.40
CA LEU A 64 2.61 2.05 12.25
C LEU A 64 3.71 1.94 11.19
N ARG A 65 4.99 1.77 11.57
CA ARG A 65 6.08 1.45 10.61
C ARG A 65 5.82 0.11 9.91
N SER A 66 5.49 -0.95 10.65
CA SER A 66 5.21 -2.26 10.05
C SER A 66 4.01 -2.24 9.09
N GLN A 67 3.01 -1.41 9.40
CA GLN A 67 1.83 -1.18 8.57
C GLN A 67 2.18 -0.39 7.31
N HIS A 68 2.94 0.71 7.44
CA HIS A 68 3.48 1.50 6.32
C HIS A 68 4.24 0.62 5.32
N GLU A 69 5.17 -0.20 5.80
CA GLU A 69 5.96 -1.07 4.94
C GLU A 69 5.10 -2.10 4.20
N ARG A 70 4.10 -2.69 4.88
CA ARG A 70 3.15 -3.60 4.24
C ARG A 70 2.33 -2.88 3.17
N MET A 71 1.85 -1.67 3.44
CA MET A 71 1.06 -0.88 2.49
C MET A 71 1.89 -0.43 1.27
N ARG A 72 3.14 -0.01 1.49
CA ARG A 72 4.11 0.25 0.41
C ARG A 72 4.37 -1.01 -0.42
N GLY A 73 4.51 -2.17 0.23
CA GLY A 73 4.66 -3.47 -0.44
C GLY A 73 3.48 -3.86 -1.34
N MET A 74 2.24 -3.50 -0.97
CA MET A 74 1.06 -3.73 -1.83
C MET A 74 0.99 -2.81 -3.06
N LEU A 75 1.71 -1.68 -3.03
CA LEU A 75 1.82 -0.77 -4.18
C LEU A 75 2.86 -1.28 -5.19
N GLY A 76 3.93 -1.93 -4.72
CA GLY A 76 4.95 -2.58 -5.56
C GLY A 76 5.88 -1.57 -6.24
N PRO A 77 6.34 -1.80 -7.49
CA PRO A 77 7.27 -0.88 -8.18
C PRO A 77 6.66 0.50 -8.47
N GLU A 78 5.33 0.64 -8.48
CA GLU A 78 4.65 1.94 -8.52
C GLU A 78 4.98 2.82 -7.31
N ALA A 79 5.36 2.24 -6.15
CA ALA A 79 5.77 3.01 -4.98
C ALA A 79 7.06 3.79 -5.23
N ASP A 80 8.03 3.15 -5.87
CA ASP A 80 9.34 3.75 -6.17
C ASP A 80 9.22 4.78 -7.30
N ALA A 81 8.42 4.47 -8.33
CA ALA A 81 8.09 5.42 -9.40
C ALA A 81 7.33 6.66 -8.89
N ALA A 82 6.49 6.52 -7.86
CA ALA A 82 5.75 7.62 -7.23
C ALA A 82 6.53 8.30 -6.07
N GLY A 83 7.77 7.87 -5.79
CA GLY A 83 8.63 8.49 -4.77
C GLY A 83 8.28 8.17 -3.32
N ALA A 84 7.45 7.16 -3.05
CA ALA A 84 7.04 6.77 -1.69
C ALA A 84 8.19 6.04 -0.97
N GLN A 85 8.89 6.76 -0.08
CA GLN A 85 10.10 6.26 0.58
C GLN A 85 9.77 5.23 1.69
N ARG A 86 10.70 4.32 1.95
CA ARG A 86 10.62 3.42 3.11
C ARG A 86 10.79 4.23 4.40
N CYS A 87 10.15 3.82 5.50
CA CYS A 87 10.45 4.31 6.85
C CYS A 87 11.83 3.81 7.30
N GLU A 88 12.88 4.36 6.70
CA GLU A 88 14.25 3.90 6.89
C GLU A 88 14.73 4.16 8.32
N GLU A 89 15.20 3.08 8.93
CA GLU A 89 16.02 3.06 10.13
C GLU A 89 17.31 3.84 9.86
N LEU A 90 17.76 4.72 10.77
CA LEU A 90 19.04 5.42 10.64
C LEU A 90 20.21 4.42 10.57
N GLN A 91 20.61 4.05 9.36
CA GLN A 91 21.86 3.36 9.08
C GLN A 91 23.00 4.36 9.36
N PRO A 92 23.97 4.04 10.25
CA PRO A 92 25.11 4.93 10.49
C PRO A 92 25.93 5.13 9.20
N PRO A 93 26.56 6.30 9.01
CA PRO A 93 27.06 6.71 7.71
C PRO A 93 28.29 5.92 7.25
N ALA A 94 28.19 5.41 6.02
CA ALA A 94 29.23 5.16 5.02
C ALA A 94 30.60 4.58 5.44
N SER A 95 30.93 3.42 4.87
CA SER A 95 32.24 3.21 4.25
C SER A 95 32.07 3.12 2.73
N SER A 96 32.87 3.89 2.01
CA SER A 96 32.82 4.11 0.56
C SER A 96 33.61 3.09 -0.28
N ALA A 97 33.42 3.17 -1.60
CA ALA A 97 34.10 2.48 -2.72
C ALA A 97 33.38 1.22 -3.27
N ASP A 98 33.19 1.04 -4.58
CA ASP A 98 33.29 1.97 -5.73
C ASP A 98 32.49 1.38 -6.93
N PRO A 99 32.14 2.17 -7.97
CA PRO A 99 31.34 1.68 -9.10
C PRO A 99 32.22 1.09 -10.21
N SER A 100 31.99 -0.19 -10.57
CA SER A 100 32.68 -0.84 -11.69
C SER A 100 31.71 -1.38 -12.74
N THR A 101 31.45 -0.54 -13.74
CA THR A 101 30.92 -0.93 -15.06
C THR A 101 32.04 -1.56 -15.88
N SER A 102 31.86 -2.76 -16.44
CA SER A 102 32.69 -3.22 -17.57
C SER A 102 32.01 -4.29 -18.42
N SER A 103 31.97 -4.07 -19.73
CA SER A 103 31.37 -4.96 -20.72
C SER A 103 32.42 -5.85 -21.40
N THR A 104 32.06 -7.11 -21.71
CA THR A 104 32.59 -7.96 -22.83
C THR A 104 34.11 -8.32 -22.83
N PRO A 105 34.61 -9.29 -23.65
CA PRO A 105 33.95 -10.12 -24.70
C PRO A 105 34.19 -11.66 -24.61
N GLU A 106 33.69 -12.37 -25.64
CA GLU A 106 34.05 -13.70 -26.17
C GLU A 106 35.59 -13.94 -26.38
N PRO A 107 36.09 -15.15 -26.77
CA PRO A 107 35.42 -16.31 -27.42
C PRO A 107 35.67 -17.66 -26.67
N ALA A 108 35.49 -18.90 -27.17
CA ALA A 108 35.18 -19.45 -28.51
C ALA A 108 34.47 -20.84 -28.46
N SER A 109 34.10 -21.38 -29.62
CA SER A 109 33.82 -22.83 -29.87
C SER A 109 34.98 -23.49 -30.66
N PRO A 110 35.03 -24.83 -30.81
CA PRO A 110 34.43 -25.44 -32.02
C PRO A 110 33.88 -26.89 -31.90
N ALA A 111 32.92 -27.23 -32.79
CA ALA A 111 32.68 -28.55 -33.47
C ALA A 111 32.57 -29.88 -32.65
N ALA A 112 31.75 -30.89 -32.98
CA ALA A 112 30.64 -31.08 -33.93
C ALA A 112 29.84 -32.38 -33.52
N PRO A 113 29.29 -33.24 -34.41
CA PRO A 113 27.86 -33.31 -34.75
C PRO A 113 27.07 -34.52 -34.18
N ALA A 114 25.76 -34.54 -34.45
CA ALA A 114 24.75 -35.47 -33.90
C ALA A 114 24.72 -36.90 -34.50
N PRO A 115 23.93 -37.80 -33.87
CA PRO A 115 23.16 -38.82 -34.59
C PRO A 115 21.64 -38.81 -34.24
N PRO A 116 20.73 -39.07 -35.20
CA PRO A 116 19.29 -39.22 -34.94
C PRO A 116 18.87 -40.69 -34.71
N PRO A 117 17.88 -40.99 -33.85
CA PRO A 117 17.22 -42.30 -33.79
C PRO A 117 16.13 -42.45 -34.86
N ALA A 118 15.92 -43.68 -35.31
CA ALA A 118 15.12 -44.00 -36.50
C ALA A 118 13.60 -44.15 -36.26
N ARG A 119 12.86 -44.08 -37.37
CA ARG A 119 11.41 -44.29 -37.48
C ARG A 119 11.07 -45.78 -37.51
N PRO A 120 9.99 -46.24 -36.84
CA PRO A 120 9.29 -47.47 -37.20
C PRO A 120 7.99 -47.19 -37.97
N THR A 121 7.57 -48.15 -38.77
CA THR A 121 6.40 -48.10 -39.66
C THR A 121 5.28 -49.00 -39.17
N SER A 122 4.03 -48.51 -39.17
CA SER A 122 2.72 -49.21 -39.12
C SER A 122 1.71 -48.25 -38.45
N SER A 123 0.39 -48.33 -38.65
CA SER A 123 -0.44 -48.87 -39.74
C SER A 123 -1.89 -48.42 -39.50
N ALA A 124 -2.66 -48.20 -40.56
CA ALA A 124 -4.13 -48.20 -40.58
C ALA A 124 -4.91 -47.21 -39.66
N ASP A 125 -5.56 -46.25 -40.33
CA ASP A 125 -6.99 -45.95 -40.20
C ASP A 125 -7.58 -45.47 -38.85
N SER A 126 -7.87 -44.16 -38.80
CA SER A 126 -8.96 -43.59 -37.99
C SER A 126 -9.32 -42.17 -38.45
N GLY A 127 -10.30 -42.05 -39.34
CA GLY A 127 -11.21 -40.89 -39.38
C GLY A 127 -10.62 -39.50 -39.64
N TYR A 128 -9.60 -39.35 -40.48
CA TYR A 128 -9.07 -38.03 -40.84
C TYR A 128 -9.89 -37.40 -41.98
N ALA A 129 -10.51 -36.24 -41.73
CA ALA A 129 -10.99 -35.37 -42.80
C ALA A 129 -9.79 -34.95 -43.69
N PRO A 130 -9.98 -34.68 -45.00
CA PRO A 130 -8.90 -34.27 -45.87
C PRO A 130 -8.16 -33.05 -45.31
N TYR A 131 -6.89 -33.24 -44.96
CA TYR A 131 -6.02 -32.14 -44.56
C TYR A 131 -5.71 -31.31 -45.80
N THR A 132 -6.33 -30.14 -45.90
CA THR A 132 -6.01 -29.14 -46.90
C THR A 132 -4.90 -28.25 -46.38
N ASP A 133 -3.73 -28.28 -47.02
CA ASP A 133 -2.63 -27.31 -46.85
C ASP A 133 -2.98 -25.89 -47.39
N ASP A 134 -4.27 -25.57 -47.45
CA ASP A 134 -4.79 -24.28 -47.88
C ASP A 134 -5.16 -23.46 -46.64
N PRO A 135 -4.38 -22.42 -46.29
CA PRO A 135 -4.66 -21.58 -45.12
C PRO A 135 -5.94 -20.74 -45.26
N GLU A 136 -6.53 -20.64 -46.46
CA GLU A 136 -7.83 -19.96 -46.66
C GLU A 136 -9.05 -20.89 -46.54
N ALA A 137 -8.86 -22.23 -46.59
CA ALA A 137 -9.99 -23.18 -46.54
C ALA A 137 -10.68 -23.27 -45.16
N GLY A 138 -10.09 -22.69 -44.11
CA GLY A 138 -10.54 -22.83 -42.72
C GLY A 138 -11.55 -21.78 -42.23
N TYR A 139 -11.68 -20.63 -42.90
CA TYR A 139 -12.62 -19.58 -42.54
C TYR A 139 -13.20 -18.96 -43.80
N THR A 140 -14.52 -19.06 -44.01
CA THR A 140 -15.11 -18.24 -45.07
C THR A 140 -14.94 -16.77 -44.68
N SER A 141 -14.82 -15.87 -45.66
CA SER A 141 -14.74 -14.43 -45.39
C SER A 141 -15.96 -13.90 -44.63
N GLN A 142 -17.08 -14.63 -44.65
CA GLN A 142 -18.25 -14.40 -43.82
C GLN A 142 -18.04 -14.81 -42.35
N ASP A 143 -17.40 -15.95 -42.07
CA ASP A 143 -17.08 -16.37 -40.70
C ASP A 143 -16.10 -15.41 -40.03
N MET A 144 -15.11 -14.92 -40.77
CA MET A 144 -14.18 -13.89 -40.30
C MET A 144 -14.90 -12.58 -39.93
N LEU A 145 -15.89 -12.16 -40.73
CA LEU A 145 -16.70 -10.97 -40.43
C LEU A 145 -17.63 -11.18 -39.23
N LEU A 146 -18.13 -12.40 -39.01
CA LEU A 146 -18.92 -12.75 -37.81
C LEU A 146 -18.04 -12.71 -36.56
N GLN A 147 -16.86 -13.32 -36.60
CA GLN A 147 -15.89 -13.29 -35.50
C GLN A 147 -15.42 -11.86 -35.18
N GLN A 148 -15.20 -11.02 -36.20
CA GLN A 148 -14.88 -9.60 -35.99
C GLN A 148 -16.00 -8.84 -35.28
N ARG A 149 -17.28 -9.11 -35.60
CA ARG A 149 -18.42 -8.52 -34.87
C ARG A 149 -18.46 -8.98 -33.42
N GLU A 150 -18.33 -10.27 -33.16
CA GLU A 150 -18.30 -10.80 -31.79
C GLU A 150 -17.18 -10.17 -30.95
N ILE A 151 -16.00 -9.97 -31.55
CA ILE A 151 -14.88 -9.27 -30.90
C ILE A 151 -15.21 -7.80 -30.62
N MET A 152 -15.84 -7.08 -31.55
CA MET A 152 -16.25 -5.69 -31.36
C MET A 152 -17.33 -5.54 -30.28
N ASP A 153 -18.38 -6.37 -30.32
CA ASP A 153 -19.45 -6.37 -29.31
C ASP A 153 -18.89 -6.64 -27.90
N ASN A 154 -17.91 -7.54 -27.79
CA ASN A 154 -17.24 -7.84 -26.52
C ASN A 154 -16.33 -6.68 -26.05
N GLN A 155 -15.64 -6.00 -26.97
CA GLN A 155 -14.88 -4.77 -26.66
C GLN A 155 -15.79 -3.65 -26.18
N ASP A 156 -16.95 -3.43 -26.80
CA ASP A 156 -17.91 -2.41 -26.36
C ASP A 156 -18.41 -2.72 -24.93
N VAL A 157 -18.73 -3.98 -24.62
CA VAL A 157 -19.07 -4.41 -23.26
C VAL A 157 -17.92 -4.17 -22.26
N HIS A 158 -16.67 -4.41 -22.67
CA HIS A 158 -15.50 -4.09 -21.84
C HIS A 158 -15.32 -2.58 -21.61
N LEU A 159 -15.51 -1.75 -22.64
CA LEU A 159 -15.44 -0.29 -22.53
C LEU A 159 -16.55 0.28 -21.64
N ASP A 160 -17.76 -0.27 -21.73
CA ASP A 160 -18.88 0.11 -20.87
C ASP A 160 -18.59 -0.19 -19.39
N ASN A 161 -18.01 -1.37 -19.12
CA ASN A 161 -17.59 -1.74 -17.76
C ASN A 161 -16.44 -0.88 -17.25
N LEU A 162 -15.46 -0.54 -18.10
CA LEU A 162 -14.37 0.38 -17.77
C LEU A 162 -14.89 1.80 -17.48
N SER A 163 -15.82 2.31 -18.29
CA SER A 163 -16.47 3.62 -18.11
C SER A 163 -17.20 3.72 -16.76
N ARG A 164 -18.00 2.70 -16.41
CA ARG A 164 -18.66 2.59 -15.10
C ARG A 164 -17.64 2.53 -13.95
N SER A 165 -16.54 1.80 -14.14
CA SER A 165 -15.45 1.68 -13.17
C SER A 165 -14.75 3.03 -12.92
N ILE A 166 -14.39 3.76 -13.98
CA ILE A 166 -13.79 5.10 -13.92
C ILE A 166 -14.73 6.10 -13.24
N THR A 167 -16.03 6.06 -13.56
CA THR A 167 -17.03 6.92 -12.94
C THR A 167 -17.14 6.65 -11.43
N ARG A 168 -17.28 5.38 -11.03
CA ARG A 168 -17.27 4.98 -9.61
C ARG A 168 -15.98 5.37 -8.91
N GLN A 169 -14.83 5.24 -9.56
CA GLN A 169 -13.53 5.66 -9.03
C GLN A 169 -13.46 7.17 -8.80
N ARG A 170 -14.00 7.99 -9.71
CA ARG A 170 -14.12 9.43 -9.54
C ARG A 170 -15.01 9.77 -8.33
N ASP A 171 -16.16 9.14 -8.21
CA ASP A 171 -17.10 9.40 -7.11
C ASP A 171 -16.49 9.01 -5.75
N ILE A 172 -15.82 7.86 -5.69
CA ILE A 172 -15.04 7.43 -4.52
C ILE A 172 -13.92 8.43 -4.21
N SER A 173 -13.19 8.92 -5.22
CA SER A 173 -12.12 9.92 -5.01
C SER A 173 -12.64 11.23 -4.42
N LEU A 174 -13.86 11.66 -4.77
CA LEU A 174 -14.50 12.85 -4.21
C LEU A 174 -14.95 12.59 -2.77
N GLN A 175 -15.69 11.50 -2.52
CA GLN A 175 -16.13 11.12 -1.17
C GLN A 175 -14.96 10.95 -0.19
N ILE A 176 -13.84 10.39 -0.66
CA ILE A 176 -12.61 10.22 0.13
C ILE A 176 -11.91 11.55 0.41
N ASN A 177 -12.06 12.56 -0.45
CA ASN A 177 -11.57 13.92 -0.18
C ASN A 177 -12.46 14.63 0.84
N ASP A 178 -13.78 14.57 0.68
CA ASP A 178 -14.73 15.16 1.62
C ASP A 178 -14.57 14.56 3.02
N GLU A 179 -14.46 13.23 3.12
CA GLU A 179 -14.24 12.53 4.40
C GLU A 179 -12.87 12.83 5.01
N LEU A 180 -11.83 13.14 4.20
CA LEU A 180 -10.55 13.61 4.74
C LEU A 180 -10.68 14.94 5.46
N ASP A 181 -11.37 15.90 4.86
CA ASP A 181 -11.52 17.23 5.44
C ASP A 181 -12.38 17.16 6.71
N VAL A 182 -13.44 16.33 6.69
CA VAL A 182 -14.26 16.01 7.88
C VAL A 182 -13.43 15.32 8.97
N HIS A 183 -12.73 14.22 8.66
CA HIS A 183 -11.89 13.52 9.62
C HIS A 183 -10.78 14.41 10.20
N THR A 184 -10.17 15.27 9.38
CA THR A 184 -9.11 16.18 9.85
C THR A 184 -9.66 17.17 10.87
N GLY A 185 -10.82 17.78 10.60
CA GLY A 185 -11.47 18.68 11.56
C GLY A 185 -11.93 17.96 12.85
N LEU A 186 -12.48 16.75 12.74
CA LEU A 186 -12.87 15.94 13.91
C LEU A 186 -11.67 15.56 14.79
N LEU A 187 -10.53 15.22 14.17
CA LEU A 187 -9.31 14.84 14.87
C LEU A 187 -8.63 16.03 15.54
N GLU A 188 -8.68 17.22 14.94
CA GLU A 188 -8.18 18.46 15.55
C GLU A 188 -9.05 18.88 16.76
N GLY A 189 -10.38 18.68 16.69
CA GLY A 189 -11.28 18.82 17.84
C GLY A 189 -10.96 17.84 18.97
N LEU A 190 -10.73 16.56 18.64
CA LEU A 190 -10.36 15.53 19.61
C LEU A 190 -9.01 15.82 20.30
N ASP A 191 -8.00 16.28 19.55
CA ASP A 191 -6.67 16.66 20.07
C ASP A 191 -6.82 17.80 21.11
N HIS A 192 -7.65 18.81 20.81
CA HIS A 192 -7.92 19.92 21.71
C HIS A 192 -8.67 19.51 22.99
N ASP A 193 -9.63 18.59 22.89
CA ASP A 193 -10.31 18.03 24.07
C ASP A 193 -9.36 17.17 24.91
N LEU A 194 -8.44 16.41 24.28
CA LEU A 194 -7.40 15.65 24.99
C LEU A 194 -6.47 16.59 25.79
N ASP A 195 -5.92 17.64 25.19
CA ASP A 195 -5.10 18.67 25.88
C ASP A 195 -5.84 19.29 27.07
N ARG A 196 -7.15 19.53 26.92
CA ARG A 196 -8.01 20.05 27.99
C ARG A 196 -8.22 19.03 29.10
N THR A 197 -8.32 17.73 28.79
CA THR A 197 -8.39 16.67 29.80
C THR A 197 -7.06 16.48 30.53
N ASP A 198 -5.91 16.52 29.85
CA ASP A 198 -4.59 16.44 30.51
C ASP A 198 -4.38 17.62 31.46
N SER A 199 -4.68 18.84 31.02
CA SER A 199 -4.62 20.05 31.85
C SER A 199 -5.47 19.92 33.14
N ARG A 200 -6.64 19.28 33.03
CA ARG A 200 -7.52 18.97 34.17
C ARG A 200 -6.97 17.86 35.06
N LEU A 201 -6.45 16.77 34.49
CA LEU A 201 -5.84 15.66 35.23
C LEU A 201 -4.58 16.10 35.98
N THR A 202 -3.69 16.85 35.33
CA THR A 202 -2.52 17.48 35.95
C THR A 202 -2.92 18.41 37.10
N SER A 203 -4.00 19.18 36.95
CA SER A 203 -4.53 20.04 38.03
C SER A 203 -5.14 19.23 39.18
N ALA A 204 -5.83 18.14 38.89
CA ALA A 204 -6.39 17.22 39.88
C ALA A 204 -5.28 16.49 40.65
N ARG A 205 -4.25 15.99 39.96
CA ARG A 205 -3.05 15.38 40.56
C ARG A 205 -2.35 16.33 41.53
N ARG A 206 -2.10 17.57 41.12
CA ARG A 206 -1.51 18.62 42.00
C ARG A 206 -2.36 18.90 43.25
N ARG A 207 -3.69 18.79 43.16
CA ARG A 207 -4.60 18.90 44.32
C ARG A 207 -4.47 17.68 45.24
N LEU A 208 -4.47 16.46 44.69
CA LEU A 208 -4.28 15.23 45.45
C LEU A 208 -2.91 15.18 46.15
N ASP A 209 -1.83 15.57 45.47
CA ASP A 209 -0.48 15.68 46.06
C ASP A 209 -0.44 16.65 47.26
N ARG A 210 -1.19 17.75 47.18
CA ARG A 210 -1.31 18.73 48.29
C ARG A 210 -2.09 18.15 49.47
N VAL A 211 -3.18 17.42 49.20
CA VAL A 211 -3.96 16.72 50.24
C VAL A 211 -3.12 15.63 50.91
N ALA A 212 -2.42 14.80 50.14
CA ALA A 212 -1.53 13.76 50.65
C ALA A 212 -0.40 14.32 51.54
N LYS A 213 0.21 15.44 51.12
CA LYS A 213 1.20 16.17 51.94
C LYS A 213 0.57 16.74 53.22
N GLY A 214 -0.63 17.31 53.15
CA GLY A 214 -1.36 17.82 54.32
C GLY A 214 -1.71 16.74 55.34
N VAL A 215 -2.22 15.59 54.87
CA VAL A 215 -2.50 14.42 55.73
C VAL A 215 -1.23 13.91 56.39
N LYS A 216 -0.11 13.81 55.66
CA LYS A 216 1.19 13.40 56.23
C LYS A 216 1.71 14.41 57.27
N GLY A 217 1.47 15.70 57.09
CA GLY A 217 1.81 16.74 58.07
C GLY A 217 0.97 16.66 59.35
N ASN A 218 -0.33 16.41 59.23
CA ASN A 218 -1.26 16.35 60.36
C ASN A 218 -1.22 15.00 61.10
N GLY A 219 -0.83 13.91 60.44
CA GLY A 219 -0.62 12.60 61.06
C GLY A 219 0.54 12.58 62.07
N ALA A 220 1.46 13.55 62.00
CA ALA A 220 2.44 13.82 63.04
C ALA A 220 1.84 14.66 64.19
N TRP A 221 0.63 14.31 64.64
CA TRP A 221 0.03 14.85 65.85
C TRP A 221 0.88 14.37 67.04
N LYS A 222 1.84 15.20 67.45
CA LYS A 222 2.69 14.94 68.60
C LYS A 222 1.80 14.59 69.80
N PRO A 223 2.10 13.54 70.58
CA PRO A 223 1.42 13.32 71.84
C PRO A 223 1.73 14.50 72.76
N CYS A 224 0.82 15.47 72.80
CA CYS A 224 0.90 16.59 73.72
C CYS A 224 0.69 16.03 75.13
N CYS A 225 1.56 16.44 76.05
CA CYS A 225 1.77 15.85 77.36
C CYS A 225 0.46 15.50 78.10
N ARG A 226 0.46 14.34 78.76
CA ARG A 226 -0.31 14.14 79.99
C ARG A 226 0.69 13.97 81.12
N MET A 227 0.62 14.88 82.10
CA MET A 227 1.28 14.79 83.40
C MET A 227 0.89 13.51 84.14
#